data_AF-A0A9D6EKU7-F1
#
_entry.id   AF-A0A9D6EKU7-F1
#
_cell.length_a   1.000
_cell.length_b   1.000
_cell.length_c   1.000
_cell.angle_alpha   90.00
_cell.angle_beta   90.00
_cell.angle_gamma   90.00
#
_symmetry.space_group_name_H-M   'P 1'
#
loop_
_entity.id
_entity.type
_entity.pdbx_description
1 polymer ?
#
loop_
_entity_poly.entity_id
_entity_poly.type
_entity_poly.pdbx_seq_one_letter_code
_entity_poly.pdbx_strand_id
1 'polypeptide(L)'
;MKFAPVEGAAELFTPPFTDYLVRLHDQFTPRVHALRAARAGVLKKALHQGIQPTHPPLSPINTGDWQVPPVPDELQKPGIEISGPCSITSMFINALNPGPEGERAEGDLDDDEDSAGHRLIDTVRAAHNRVAAISRELIYFDSEKGKEYRIAPGELPFFMHRERGLHLDEPDVTVDGKPIPAAILGTALTLFYAGRHQADRGQGIYFYLPKLEAAAEAAWYRDLFAASQAELPWLKNATIRGIHLIESLPAVYQMEEMLHALGPYAAGLNAARWDLKASIFEFVMADPKSVWPDRFGVDIKTTPFLANIFRRLVAICLKRGAVPIGGMATALPNPDPEVNRVAGEAIRADKIWEAQQGFIRAWVAHIFHMKTAAQPFKDLRASGWKPTPKMANPDNYPVKIEVPAGPITLEGTRRNARMVIEYVEGWLNGRGAKGIDSLAGKPGIHPALMEDLATGRMSVAQIAQRIRHRAKTT
;
A
#
# COMPACT_ATOMS: atom_id res chain seq x y z
N MET A 1 -12.09 -23.49 -16.07
CA MET A 1 -10.94 -22.70 -15.60
C MET A 1 -9.63 -23.40 -15.98
N LYS A 2 -8.57 -22.67 -16.29
CA LYS A 2 -7.19 -23.18 -16.49
C LYS A 2 -6.21 -22.30 -15.73
N PHE A 3 -5.10 -22.88 -15.27
CA PHE A 3 -4.00 -22.15 -14.65
C PHE A 3 -2.65 -22.72 -15.11
N ALA A 4 -1.61 -21.89 -15.16
CA ALA A 4 -0.26 -22.36 -15.50
C ALA A 4 0.30 -23.30 -14.41
N PRO A 5 1.02 -24.37 -14.78
CA PRO A 5 1.52 -25.37 -13.83
C PRO A 5 2.78 -24.89 -13.12
N VAL A 6 2.64 -23.89 -12.25
CA VAL A 6 3.72 -23.42 -11.37
C VAL A 6 3.76 -24.24 -10.08
N GLU A 7 4.93 -24.29 -9.43
CA GLU A 7 5.14 -25.02 -8.17
C GLU A 7 4.11 -24.60 -7.11
N GLY A 8 3.51 -25.59 -6.42
CA GLY A 8 2.50 -25.37 -5.37
C GLY A 8 1.11 -24.98 -5.88
N ALA A 9 0.92 -24.70 -7.18
CA ALA A 9 -0.37 -24.23 -7.70
C ALA A 9 -1.47 -25.30 -7.55
N ALA A 10 -1.18 -26.56 -7.90
CA ALA A 10 -2.17 -27.63 -7.84
C ALA A 10 -2.76 -27.87 -6.43
N GLU A 11 -2.01 -27.52 -5.38
CA GLU A 11 -2.45 -27.62 -3.98
C GLU A 11 -3.43 -26.49 -3.59
N LEU A 12 -3.38 -25.36 -4.28
CA LEU A 12 -4.28 -24.22 -4.09
C LEU A 12 -5.46 -24.23 -5.06
N PHE A 13 -5.25 -24.66 -6.30
CA PHE A 13 -6.30 -24.73 -7.32
C PHE A 13 -7.09 -26.04 -7.24
N THR A 14 -7.55 -26.36 -6.02
CA THR A 14 -8.42 -27.52 -5.74
C THR A 14 -9.83 -27.30 -6.31
N PRO A 15 -10.60 -28.36 -6.61
CA PRO A 15 -11.95 -28.21 -7.14
C PRO A 15 -12.86 -27.28 -6.31
N PRO A 16 -12.90 -27.37 -4.96
CA PRO A 16 -13.69 -26.45 -4.14
C PRO A 16 -13.26 -24.97 -4.27
N PHE A 17 -11.95 -24.71 -4.32
CA PHE A 17 -11.44 -23.35 -4.50
C PHE A 17 -11.74 -22.83 -5.91
N THR A 18 -11.54 -23.65 -6.95
CA THR A 18 -11.81 -23.22 -8.32
C THR A 18 -13.29 -22.94 -8.56
N ASP A 19 -14.20 -23.73 -7.95
CA ASP A 19 -15.64 -23.49 -8.06
C ASP A 19 -16.04 -22.16 -7.39
N TYR A 20 -15.48 -21.87 -6.21
CA TYR A 20 -15.65 -20.58 -5.54
C TYR A 20 -15.09 -19.42 -6.36
N LEU A 21 -13.88 -19.56 -6.89
CA LEU A 21 -13.24 -18.53 -7.69
C LEU A 21 -13.99 -18.23 -8.99
N VAL A 22 -14.52 -19.25 -9.67
CA VAL A 22 -15.33 -19.08 -10.89
C VAL A 22 -16.61 -18.29 -10.59
N ARG A 23 -17.32 -18.60 -9.50
CA ARG A 23 -18.52 -17.84 -9.11
C ARG A 23 -18.21 -16.37 -8.83
N LEU A 24 -17.12 -16.08 -8.11
CA LEU A 24 -16.65 -14.72 -7.91
C LEU A 24 -16.26 -14.04 -9.23
N HIS A 25 -15.56 -14.74 -10.11
CA HIS A 25 -15.19 -14.23 -11.43
C HIS A 25 -16.44 -13.83 -12.22
N ASP A 26 -17.43 -14.71 -12.34
CA ASP A 26 -18.65 -14.49 -13.10
C ASP A 26 -19.46 -13.31 -12.55
N GLN A 27 -19.54 -13.19 -11.23
CA GLN A 27 -20.28 -12.12 -10.57
C GLN A 27 -19.57 -10.76 -10.68
N PHE A 28 -18.26 -10.70 -10.49
CA PHE A 28 -17.55 -9.43 -10.23
C PHE A 28 -16.72 -8.90 -11.40
N THR A 29 -16.26 -9.76 -12.32
CA THR A 29 -15.42 -9.34 -13.46
C THR A 29 -16.09 -8.30 -14.36
N PRO A 30 -17.39 -8.43 -14.73
CA PRO A 30 -18.06 -7.39 -15.53
C PRO A 30 -18.00 -6.01 -14.87
N ARG A 31 -18.13 -5.96 -13.54
CA ARG A 31 -18.05 -4.70 -12.78
C ARG A 31 -16.62 -4.16 -12.71
N VAL A 32 -15.60 -5.02 -12.57
CA VAL A 32 -14.19 -4.58 -12.67
C VAL A 32 -13.95 -3.85 -14.00
N HIS A 33 -14.40 -4.43 -15.12
CA HIS A 33 -14.24 -3.81 -16.44
C HIS A 33 -14.99 -2.47 -16.55
N ALA A 34 -16.21 -2.39 -16.02
CA ALA A 34 -16.97 -1.14 -15.99
C ALA A 34 -16.26 -0.04 -15.17
N LEU A 35 -15.67 -0.40 -14.02
CA LEU A 35 -14.90 0.51 -13.17
C LEU A 35 -13.62 0.99 -13.87
N ARG A 36 -12.87 0.09 -14.51
CA ARG A 36 -11.69 0.47 -15.32
C ARG A 36 -12.05 1.43 -16.45
N ALA A 37 -13.16 1.19 -17.14
CA ALA A 37 -13.65 2.08 -18.19
C ALA A 37 -14.04 3.46 -17.64
N ALA A 38 -14.70 3.51 -16.47
CA ALA A 38 -15.04 4.75 -15.79
C ALA A 38 -13.78 5.56 -15.42
N ARG A 39 -12.76 4.93 -14.82
CA ARG A 39 -11.46 5.54 -14.51
C ARG A 39 -10.82 6.16 -15.75
N ALA A 40 -10.73 5.38 -16.84
CA ALA A 40 -10.18 5.85 -18.11
C ALA A 40 -10.94 7.08 -18.66
N GLY A 41 -12.26 7.13 -18.45
CA GLY A 41 -13.09 8.28 -18.78
C GLY A 41 -12.72 9.54 -17.98
N VAL A 42 -12.46 9.41 -16.67
CA VAL A 42 -12.03 10.53 -15.82
C VAL A 42 -10.66 11.05 -16.27
N LEU A 43 -9.69 10.16 -16.48
CA LEU A 43 -8.35 10.54 -16.94
C LEU A 43 -8.40 11.22 -18.33
N LYS A 44 -9.20 10.69 -19.27
CA LYS A 44 -9.38 11.29 -20.60
C LYS A 44 -9.94 12.72 -20.52
N LYS A 45 -10.89 12.98 -19.62
CA LYS A 45 -11.44 14.34 -19.39
C LYS A 45 -10.36 15.28 -18.86
N ALA A 46 -9.56 14.83 -17.89
CA ALA A 46 -8.46 15.63 -17.37
C ALA A 46 -7.44 15.99 -18.45
N LEU A 47 -7.00 15.00 -19.23
CA LEU A 47 -5.93 15.17 -20.22
C LEU A 47 -6.36 15.91 -21.48
N HIS A 48 -7.61 15.74 -21.95
CA HIS A 48 -8.04 16.30 -23.24
C HIS A 48 -8.94 17.52 -23.10
N GLN A 49 -9.62 17.67 -21.97
CA GLN A 49 -10.60 18.74 -21.74
C GLN A 49 -10.20 19.66 -20.59
N GLY A 50 -9.11 19.35 -19.87
CA GLY A 50 -8.67 20.12 -18.70
C GLY A 50 -9.59 19.98 -17.48
N ILE A 51 -10.51 19.01 -17.49
CA ILE A 51 -11.46 18.79 -16.39
C ILE A 51 -10.84 17.81 -15.40
N GLN A 52 -10.20 18.37 -14.37
CA GLN A 52 -9.57 17.59 -13.28
C GLN A 52 -10.63 16.95 -12.36
N PRO A 53 -10.31 15.82 -11.70
CA PRO A 53 -11.15 15.29 -10.63
C PRO A 53 -11.23 16.31 -9.48
N THR A 54 -12.39 16.39 -8.85
CA THR A 54 -12.67 17.30 -7.73
C THR A 54 -13.57 16.60 -6.70
N HIS A 55 -13.88 17.27 -5.59
CA HIS A 55 -14.86 16.77 -4.63
C HIS A 55 -16.22 16.50 -5.31
N PRO A 56 -16.85 15.34 -5.05
CA PRO A 56 -18.23 15.15 -5.43
C PRO A 56 -19.13 16.19 -4.72
N PRO A 57 -20.35 16.44 -5.22
CA PRO A 57 -21.30 17.29 -4.52
C PRO A 57 -21.50 16.81 -3.09
N LEU A 58 -21.56 17.76 -2.14
CA LEU A 58 -21.82 17.44 -0.74
C LEU A 58 -23.10 16.62 -0.61
N SER A 59 -23.02 15.59 0.22
CA SER A 59 -24.12 14.68 0.49
C SER A 59 -24.25 14.42 2.00
N PRO A 60 -25.26 13.64 2.44
CA PRO A 60 -25.33 13.15 3.81
C PRO A 60 -24.08 12.36 4.24
N ILE A 61 -23.28 11.84 3.30
CA ILE A 61 -22.00 11.20 3.62
C ILE A 61 -21.02 12.21 4.22
N ASN A 62 -21.00 13.45 3.75
CA ASN A 62 -20.05 14.47 4.25
C ASN A 62 -20.60 15.20 5.48
N THR A 63 -21.92 15.42 5.51
CA THR A 63 -22.57 16.29 6.51
C THR A 63 -23.27 15.53 7.65
N GLY A 64 -23.62 14.27 7.43
CA GLY A 64 -24.32 13.44 8.40
C GLY A 64 -23.41 12.88 9.49
N ASP A 65 -24.05 12.47 10.58
CA ASP A 65 -23.42 11.85 11.74
C ASP A 65 -23.42 10.32 11.58
N TRP A 66 -22.34 9.81 10.99
CA TRP A 66 -22.10 8.38 10.82
C TRP A 66 -20.64 8.07 11.13
N GLN A 67 -20.40 6.84 11.55
CA GLN A 67 -19.10 6.30 11.94
C GLN A 67 -18.86 4.99 11.18
N VAL A 68 -17.60 4.63 10.93
CA VAL A 68 -17.25 3.27 10.50
C VAL A 68 -17.59 2.28 11.64
N PRO A 69 -17.75 0.98 11.37
CA PRO A 69 -17.91 -0.01 12.42
C PRO A 69 -16.74 0.05 13.43
N PRO A 70 -16.94 -0.39 14.69
CA PRO A 70 -15.86 -0.44 15.67
C PRO A 70 -14.62 -1.12 15.09
N VAL A 71 -13.51 -0.37 15.13
CA VAL A 71 -12.21 -0.83 14.63
C VAL A 71 -11.63 -1.81 15.64
N PRO A 72 -11.20 -3.02 15.23
CA PRO A 72 -10.57 -3.99 16.12
C PRO A 72 -9.39 -3.41 16.90
N ASP A 73 -9.18 -3.87 18.14
CA ASP A 73 -8.13 -3.36 19.02
C ASP A 73 -6.73 -3.48 18.42
N GLU A 74 -6.47 -4.56 17.67
CA GLU A 74 -5.22 -4.76 16.91
C GLU A 74 -4.95 -3.59 15.96
N LEU A 75 -5.98 -3.18 15.19
CA LEU A 75 -5.91 -2.07 14.27
C LEU A 75 -5.89 -0.70 14.96
N GLN A 76 -6.01 -0.62 16.29
CA GLN A 76 -5.83 0.62 17.06
C GLN A 76 -4.46 0.71 17.75
N LYS A 77 -3.65 -0.36 17.73
CA LYS A 77 -2.32 -0.38 18.34
C LYS A 77 -1.41 0.69 17.69
N PRO A 78 -0.78 1.59 18.48
CA PRO A 78 0.17 2.55 17.96
C PRO A 78 1.54 1.90 17.71
N GLY A 79 2.28 2.38 16.71
CA GLY A 79 3.62 1.89 16.41
C GLY A 79 3.94 1.82 14.94
N ILE A 80 4.30 0.65 14.42
CA ILE A 80 4.72 0.47 13.03
C ILE A 80 4.15 -0.81 12.42
N GLU A 81 3.91 -0.79 11.11
CA GLU A 81 3.73 -1.99 10.31
C GLU A 81 4.96 -2.17 9.41
N ILE A 82 5.48 -3.38 9.29
CA ILE A 82 6.51 -3.68 8.29
C ILE A 82 5.82 -4.10 6.98
N SER A 83 6.33 -3.61 5.85
CA SER A 83 5.87 -4.06 4.54
C SER A 83 6.94 -4.87 3.82
N GLY A 84 6.54 -5.90 3.10
CA GLY A 84 7.41 -6.56 2.14
C GLY A 84 6.74 -7.70 1.38
N PRO A 85 7.42 -8.23 0.36
CA PRO A 85 6.88 -9.30 -0.46
C PRO A 85 6.73 -10.58 0.35
N CYS A 86 5.49 -11.05 0.49
CA CYS A 86 5.22 -12.28 1.23
C CYS A 86 5.52 -13.54 0.43
N SER A 87 5.74 -13.42 -0.88
CA SER A 87 6.25 -14.47 -1.75
C SER A 87 7.76 -14.75 -1.56
N ILE A 88 8.53 -13.81 -1.00
CA ILE A 88 9.95 -14.05 -0.67
C ILE A 88 10.03 -14.58 0.77
N THR A 89 10.00 -15.90 0.92
CA THR A 89 9.80 -16.57 2.21
C THR A 89 10.78 -16.11 3.31
N SER A 90 12.07 -15.92 2.99
CA SER A 90 13.04 -15.43 3.97
C SER A 90 12.77 -14.00 4.43
N MET A 91 12.33 -13.12 3.54
CA MET A 91 11.94 -11.74 3.88
C MET A 91 10.67 -11.73 4.72
N PHE A 92 9.69 -12.55 4.36
CA PHE A 92 8.44 -12.68 5.12
C PHE A 92 8.69 -13.18 6.55
N ILE A 93 9.52 -14.22 6.72
CA ILE A 93 9.93 -14.69 8.06
C ILE A 93 10.63 -13.59 8.85
N ASN A 94 11.53 -12.82 8.22
CA ASN A 94 12.21 -11.72 8.90
C ASN A 94 11.24 -10.62 9.33
N ALA A 95 10.23 -10.30 8.51
CA ALA A 95 9.22 -9.29 8.81
C ALA A 95 8.37 -9.66 10.04
N LEU A 96 8.06 -10.95 10.19
CA LEU A 96 7.33 -11.46 11.35
C LEU A 96 8.18 -11.56 12.63
N ASN A 97 9.51 -11.57 12.50
CA ASN A 97 10.44 -11.78 13.59
C ASN A 97 10.90 -10.46 14.25
N PRO A 98 11.43 -10.52 15.50
CA PRO A 98 12.06 -9.36 16.11
C PRO A 98 13.21 -8.84 15.25
N GLY A 99 13.29 -7.52 15.09
CA GLY A 99 14.42 -6.87 14.48
C GLY A 99 15.69 -6.94 15.36
N PRO A 100 16.82 -6.38 14.88
CA PRO A 100 18.10 -6.40 15.60
C PRO A 100 18.06 -5.76 17.00
N GLU A 101 17.13 -4.83 17.22
CA GLU A 101 16.91 -4.19 18.53
C GLU A 101 15.90 -4.95 19.42
N GLY A 102 15.48 -6.16 19.02
CA GLY A 102 14.59 -7.04 19.79
C GLY A 102 13.09 -6.72 19.67
N GLU A 103 12.71 -5.72 18.87
CA GLU A 103 11.32 -5.28 18.71
C GLU A 103 10.66 -5.90 17.47
N ARG A 104 9.38 -6.28 17.58
CA ARG A 104 8.52 -6.65 16.45
C ARG A 104 7.65 -5.47 16.06
N ALA A 105 7.26 -5.41 14.79
CA ALA A 105 6.19 -4.52 14.34
C ALA A 105 4.84 -4.94 14.94
N GLU A 106 3.91 -3.99 15.06
CA GLU A 106 2.54 -4.27 15.49
C GLU A 106 1.76 -5.00 14.40
N GLY A 107 1.99 -4.62 13.13
CA GLY A 107 1.38 -5.22 11.96
C GLY A 107 2.40 -5.63 10.91
N ASP A 108 2.01 -6.58 10.08
CA ASP A 108 2.75 -7.02 8.90
C ASP A 108 1.87 -6.78 7.67
N LEU A 109 2.31 -5.87 6.80
CA LEU A 109 1.75 -5.68 5.47
C LEU A 109 2.40 -6.71 4.56
N ASP A 110 1.69 -7.81 4.39
CA ASP A 110 2.10 -8.88 3.49
C ASP A 110 1.71 -8.51 2.06
N ASP A 111 2.73 -8.32 1.21
CA ASP A 111 2.52 -7.66 -0.07
C ASP A 111 2.60 -8.64 -1.24
N ASP A 112 1.50 -8.76 -1.98
CA ASP A 112 1.45 -9.33 -3.33
C ASP A 112 1.17 -8.24 -4.40
N GLU A 113 1.39 -6.97 -4.08
CA GLU A 113 1.21 -5.84 -5.00
C GLU A 113 2.56 -5.20 -5.40
N ASP A 114 2.83 -3.94 -5.08
CA ASP A 114 3.94 -3.19 -5.70
C ASP A 114 5.34 -3.72 -5.40
N SER A 115 5.53 -4.41 -4.28
CA SER A 115 6.82 -5.01 -3.92
C SER A 115 6.96 -6.48 -4.37
N ALA A 116 5.93 -7.04 -5.02
CA ALA A 116 5.91 -8.40 -5.52
C ALA A 116 6.34 -8.52 -7.00
N GLY A 117 6.67 -9.74 -7.44
CA GLY A 117 7.12 -10.03 -8.80
C GLY A 117 6.01 -10.18 -9.86
N HIS A 118 4.73 -10.19 -9.43
CA HIS A 118 3.52 -10.30 -10.29
C HIS A 118 3.46 -11.53 -11.21
N ARG A 119 4.29 -12.54 -10.99
CA ARG A 119 4.14 -13.84 -11.67
C ARG A 119 3.18 -14.70 -10.87
N LEU A 120 2.49 -15.65 -11.52
CA LEU A 120 1.61 -16.57 -10.80
C LEU A 120 2.32 -17.33 -9.67
N ILE A 121 3.58 -17.71 -9.86
CA ILE A 121 4.38 -18.37 -8.82
C ILE A 121 4.55 -17.49 -7.57
N ASP A 122 4.62 -16.17 -7.73
CA ASP A 122 4.75 -15.25 -6.60
C ASP A 122 3.45 -15.22 -5.79
N THR A 123 2.29 -15.09 -6.44
CA THR A 123 0.97 -15.15 -5.80
C THR A 123 0.69 -16.51 -5.15
N VAL A 124 1.05 -17.62 -5.82
CA VAL A 124 0.90 -18.98 -5.27
C VAL A 124 1.77 -19.16 -4.03
N ARG A 125 3.03 -18.73 -4.09
CA ARG A 125 3.95 -18.81 -2.95
C ARG A 125 3.52 -17.90 -1.80
N ALA A 126 3.00 -16.70 -2.09
CA ALA A 126 2.40 -15.81 -1.10
C ALA A 126 1.25 -16.49 -0.34
N ALA A 127 0.32 -17.14 -1.05
CA ALA A 127 -0.79 -17.86 -0.43
C ALA A 127 -0.32 -19.01 0.50
N HIS A 128 0.64 -19.82 0.05
CA HIS A 128 1.26 -20.87 0.88
C HIS A 128 1.97 -20.31 2.10
N ASN A 129 2.78 -19.27 1.91
CA ASN A 129 3.53 -18.62 2.97
C ASN A 129 2.59 -18.02 4.04
N ARG A 130 1.50 -17.36 3.63
CA ARG A 130 0.48 -16.83 4.56
C ARG A 130 -0.11 -17.94 5.44
N VAL A 131 -0.55 -19.05 4.84
CA VAL A 131 -1.12 -20.20 5.58
C VAL A 131 -0.12 -20.78 6.59
N ALA A 132 1.12 -21.02 6.15
CA ALA A 132 2.17 -21.58 6.98
C ALA A 132 2.59 -20.60 8.09
N ALA A 133 2.61 -19.29 7.84
CA ALA A 133 2.93 -18.28 8.84
C ALA A 133 1.87 -18.19 9.95
N ILE A 134 0.59 -18.13 9.57
CA ILE A 134 -0.55 -18.13 10.52
C ILE A 134 -0.56 -19.42 11.35
N SER A 135 -0.17 -20.54 10.74
CA SER A 135 -0.06 -21.84 11.42
C SER A 135 1.23 -21.99 12.23
N ARG A 136 2.17 -21.04 12.13
CA ARG A 136 3.52 -21.08 12.75
C ARG A 136 4.40 -22.25 12.28
N GLU A 137 4.18 -22.70 11.06
CA GLU A 137 4.88 -23.82 10.42
C GLU A 137 5.85 -23.37 9.31
N LEU A 138 5.94 -22.05 9.06
CA LEU A 138 6.79 -21.51 8.00
C LEU A 138 8.28 -21.65 8.34
N ILE A 139 8.97 -22.47 7.54
CA ILE A 139 10.41 -22.70 7.59
C ILE A 139 10.97 -22.57 6.17
N TYR A 140 12.15 -21.98 6.04
CA TYR A 140 12.84 -21.83 4.75
C TYR A 140 14.33 -22.06 4.89
N PHE A 141 14.90 -22.86 3.99
CA PHE A 141 16.34 -23.10 3.91
C PHE A 141 16.90 -22.43 2.65
N ASP A 142 17.76 -21.42 2.86
CA ASP A 142 18.54 -20.78 1.83
C ASP A 142 19.79 -21.62 1.56
N SER A 143 19.76 -22.44 0.51
CA SER A 143 20.87 -23.33 0.15
C SER A 143 22.10 -22.57 -0.33
N GLU A 144 21.94 -21.37 -0.91
CA GLU A 144 23.06 -20.55 -1.37
C GLU A 144 23.84 -19.97 -0.19
N LYS A 145 23.14 -19.58 0.89
CA LYS A 145 23.77 -19.04 2.11
C LYS A 145 24.01 -20.08 3.20
N GLY A 146 23.53 -21.32 3.01
CA GLY A 146 23.55 -22.36 4.04
C GLY A 146 22.81 -21.95 5.32
N LYS A 147 21.72 -21.19 5.20
CA LYS A 147 21.01 -20.58 6.33
C LYS A 147 19.56 -21.00 6.39
N GLU A 148 19.12 -21.43 7.57
CA GLU A 148 17.72 -21.69 7.86
C GLU A 148 17.04 -20.47 8.48
N TYR A 149 15.80 -20.22 8.07
CA TYR A 149 14.90 -19.18 8.57
C TYR A 149 13.65 -19.86 9.12
N ARG A 150 13.23 -19.44 10.31
CA ARG A 150 11.99 -19.89 10.96
C ARG A 150 11.36 -18.75 11.77
N ILE A 151 10.06 -18.84 12.00
CA ILE A 151 9.36 -17.88 12.86
C ILE A 151 9.84 -18.05 14.30
N ALA A 152 10.25 -16.94 14.92
CA ALA A 152 10.70 -16.89 16.30
C ALA A 152 9.50 -16.98 17.28
N PRO A 153 9.69 -17.54 18.49
CA PRO A 153 8.65 -17.57 19.52
C PRO A 153 8.15 -16.17 19.92
N GLY A 154 6.88 -16.05 20.34
CA GLY A 154 6.25 -14.80 20.77
C GLY A 154 4.97 -14.46 20.01
N GLU A 155 4.32 -13.35 20.36
CA GLU A 155 3.15 -12.80 19.65
C GLU A 155 3.58 -12.38 18.23
N LEU A 156 2.76 -12.74 17.24
CA LEU A 156 2.99 -12.31 15.85
C LEU A 156 2.37 -10.94 15.64
N PRO A 157 2.90 -10.12 14.72
CA PRO A 157 2.18 -8.96 14.20
C PRO A 157 0.81 -9.38 13.67
N PHE A 158 -0.19 -8.49 13.72
CA PHE A 158 -1.44 -8.75 12.99
C PHE A 158 -1.17 -8.68 11.48
N PHE A 159 -1.85 -9.53 10.71
CA PHE A 159 -1.65 -9.59 9.26
C PHE A 159 -2.53 -8.56 8.54
N MET A 160 -1.94 -7.79 7.65
CA MET A 160 -2.58 -6.87 6.71
C MET A 160 -2.28 -7.35 5.29
N HIS A 161 -3.24 -7.99 4.65
CA HIS A 161 -3.06 -8.53 3.31
C HIS A 161 -3.18 -7.44 2.25
N ARG A 162 -2.17 -7.28 1.38
CA ARG A 162 -2.25 -6.40 0.22
C ARG A 162 -2.19 -7.23 -1.06
N GLU A 163 -3.32 -7.30 -1.75
CA GLU A 163 -3.45 -7.99 -3.03
C GLU A 163 -3.29 -7.02 -4.20
N ARG A 164 -3.01 -7.55 -5.39
CA ARG A 164 -2.93 -6.76 -6.64
C ARG A 164 -4.20 -5.93 -6.88
N GLY A 165 -4.01 -4.67 -7.27
CA GLY A 165 -5.10 -3.72 -7.45
C GLY A 165 -6.04 -4.05 -8.63
N LEU A 166 -7.21 -3.40 -8.63
CA LEU A 166 -8.28 -3.61 -9.62
C LEU A 166 -7.89 -3.42 -11.09
N HIS A 167 -6.76 -2.77 -11.37
CA HIS A 167 -6.28 -2.48 -12.72
C HIS A 167 -5.45 -3.61 -13.34
N LEU A 168 -5.11 -4.64 -12.56
CA LEU A 168 -4.27 -5.77 -12.98
C LEU A 168 -5.10 -7.03 -13.25
N ASP A 169 -4.67 -7.81 -14.24
CA ASP A 169 -5.16 -9.15 -14.54
C ASP A 169 -4.05 -10.18 -14.29
N GLU A 170 -4.43 -11.42 -13.98
CA GLU A 170 -3.52 -12.57 -13.91
C GLU A 170 -3.60 -13.35 -15.24
N PRO A 171 -2.64 -13.19 -16.15
CA PRO A 171 -2.68 -13.85 -17.46
C PRO A 171 -2.56 -15.37 -17.38
N ASP A 172 -1.91 -15.90 -16.34
CA ASP A 172 -1.66 -17.33 -16.21
C ASP A 172 -2.83 -18.09 -15.58
N VAL A 173 -3.93 -17.40 -15.24
CA VAL A 173 -5.17 -18.00 -14.71
C VAL A 173 -6.34 -17.51 -15.54
N THR A 174 -7.04 -18.43 -16.20
CA THR A 174 -8.12 -18.11 -17.13
C THR A 174 -9.44 -18.80 -16.80
N VAL A 175 -10.54 -18.06 -16.95
CA VAL A 175 -11.91 -18.56 -16.97
C VAL A 175 -12.46 -18.28 -18.37
N ASP A 176 -12.98 -19.30 -19.04
CA ASP A 176 -13.43 -19.24 -20.45
C ASP A 176 -12.40 -18.59 -21.41
N GLY A 177 -11.12 -18.89 -21.17
CA GLY A 177 -10.01 -18.40 -22.00
C GLY A 177 -9.62 -16.94 -21.77
N LYS A 178 -10.23 -16.25 -20.80
CA LYS A 178 -9.89 -14.85 -20.45
C LYS A 178 -9.14 -14.79 -19.12
N PRO A 179 -8.08 -13.96 -19.02
CA PRO A 179 -7.42 -13.68 -17.74
C PRO A 179 -8.41 -13.24 -16.66
N ILE A 180 -8.21 -13.73 -15.44
CA ILE A 180 -8.99 -13.30 -14.28
C ILE A 180 -8.45 -11.96 -13.75
N PRO A 181 -9.29 -11.04 -13.27
CA PRO A 181 -8.81 -9.89 -12.51
C PRO A 181 -7.98 -10.32 -11.30
N ALA A 182 -6.77 -9.78 -11.17
CA ALA A 182 -5.82 -10.19 -10.14
C ALA A 182 -6.36 -9.89 -8.72
N ALA A 183 -7.10 -8.80 -8.56
CA ALA A 183 -7.78 -8.45 -7.31
C ALA A 183 -8.79 -9.51 -6.85
N ILE A 184 -9.48 -10.18 -7.78
CA ILE A 184 -10.39 -11.29 -7.46
C ILE A 184 -9.57 -12.51 -7.02
N LEU A 185 -8.55 -12.89 -7.80
CA LEU A 185 -7.73 -14.06 -7.51
C LEU A 185 -7.03 -13.96 -6.14
N GLY A 186 -6.29 -12.87 -5.89
CA GLY A 186 -5.56 -12.70 -4.63
C GLY A 186 -6.48 -12.67 -3.42
N THR A 187 -7.56 -11.89 -3.49
CA THR A 187 -8.54 -11.80 -2.39
C THR A 187 -9.22 -13.15 -2.13
N ALA A 188 -9.57 -13.89 -3.18
CA ALA A 188 -10.18 -15.20 -3.05
C ALA A 188 -9.21 -16.22 -2.42
N LEU A 189 -7.95 -16.26 -2.88
CA LEU A 189 -6.91 -17.12 -2.28
C LEU A 189 -6.75 -16.83 -0.80
N THR A 190 -6.62 -15.55 -0.43
CA THR A 190 -6.45 -15.14 0.97
C THR A 190 -7.67 -15.51 1.80
N LEU A 191 -8.89 -15.19 1.39
CA LEU A 191 -10.10 -15.51 2.17
C LEU A 191 -10.36 -17.02 2.30
N PHE A 192 -10.05 -17.79 1.24
CA PHE A 192 -10.30 -19.23 1.23
C PHE A 192 -9.29 -20.00 2.09
N TYR A 193 -8.01 -19.61 2.04
CA TYR A 193 -6.91 -20.31 2.69
C TYR A 193 -6.48 -19.64 4.00
N ALA A 194 -5.70 -18.56 3.93
CA ALA A 194 -5.19 -17.86 5.12
C ALA A 194 -6.32 -17.38 6.05
N GLY A 195 -7.38 -16.83 5.47
CA GLY A 195 -8.57 -16.35 6.15
C GLY A 195 -9.32 -17.45 6.90
N ARG A 196 -9.31 -18.70 6.42
CA ARG A 196 -9.82 -19.84 7.19
C ARG A 196 -8.99 -20.06 8.45
N HIS A 197 -7.67 -20.09 8.33
CA HIS A 197 -6.77 -20.29 9.47
C HIS A 197 -6.88 -19.15 10.49
N GLN A 198 -7.05 -17.91 10.04
CA GLN A 198 -7.34 -16.75 10.91
C GLN A 198 -8.70 -16.88 11.59
N ALA A 199 -9.76 -17.19 10.84
CA ALA A 199 -11.10 -17.33 11.39
C ALA A 199 -11.19 -18.45 12.44
N ASP A 200 -10.58 -19.61 12.17
CA ASP A 200 -10.53 -20.75 13.10
C ASP A 200 -9.79 -20.40 14.42
N ARG A 201 -8.93 -19.37 14.40
CA ARG A 201 -8.18 -18.84 15.56
C ARG A 201 -8.83 -17.61 16.19
N GLY A 202 -9.95 -17.13 15.64
CA GLY A 202 -10.59 -15.88 16.07
C GLY A 202 -9.77 -14.62 15.76
N GLN A 203 -8.81 -14.70 14.84
CA GLN A 203 -8.02 -13.56 14.37
C GLN A 203 -8.81 -12.76 13.33
N GLY A 204 -8.57 -11.46 13.26
CA GLY A 204 -9.12 -10.64 12.19
C GLY A 204 -8.42 -10.89 10.85
N ILE A 205 -9.17 -10.67 9.77
CA ILE A 205 -8.68 -10.77 8.38
C ILE A 205 -8.70 -9.36 7.80
N TYR A 206 -7.53 -8.74 7.73
CA TYR A 206 -7.43 -7.33 7.39
C TYR A 206 -6.78 -7.15 6.02
N PHE A 207 -7.26 -6.14 5.29
CA PHE A 207 -6.78 -5.83 3.95
C PHE A 207 -6.29 -4.39 3.84
N TYR A 208 -5.22 -4.21 3.08
CA TYR A 208 -4.92 -2.95 2.43
C TYR A 208 -5.49 -2.96 1.01
N LEU A 209 -6.25 -1.92 0.66
CA LEU A 209 -6.89 -1.79 -0.65
C LEU A 209 -6.12 -0.76 -1.50
N PRO A 210 -5.28 -1.21 -2.46
CA PRO A 210 -4.38 -0.33 -3.19
C PRO A 210 -5.07 0.33 -4.39
N LYS A 211 -4.57 1.53 -4.74
CA LYS A 211 -4.79 2.23 -6.01
C LYS A 211 -6.26 2.35 -6.43
N LEU A 212 -7.16 2.54 -5.46
CA LEU A 212 -8.55 2.88 -5.74
C LEU A 212 -8.67 4.34 -6.17
N GLU A 213 -9.60 4.64 -7.07
CA GLU A 213 -9.84 5.99 -7.63
C GLU A 213 -11.28 6.46 -7.43
N ALA A 214 -12.19 5.60 -7.00
CA ALA A 214 -13.59 5.97 -6.80
C ALA A 214 -14.26 5.19 -5.66
N ALA A 215 -15.24 5.82 -5.01
CA ALA A 215 -16.06 5.16 -3.99
C ALA A 215 -16.79 3.90 -4.52
N ALA A 216 -17.11 3.86 -5.82
CA ALA A 216 -17.73 2.70 -6.47
C ALA A 216 -16.85 1.43 -6.45
N GLU A 217 -15.53 1.61 -6.33
CA GLU A 217 -14.54 0.54 -6.23
C GLU A 217 -14.41 0.03 -4.80
N ALA A 218 -14.48 0.93 -3.81
CA ALA A 218 -14.62 0.53 -2.40
C ALA A 218 -15.91 -0.27 -2.19
N ALA A 219 -17.02 0.14 -2.82
CA ALA A 219 -18.26 -0.64 -2.84
C ALA A 219 -18.12 -1.99 -3.57
N TRP A 220 -17.18 -2.13 -4.51
CA TRP A 220 -16.91 -3.41 -5.17
C TRP A 220 -16.24 -4.38 -4.20
N TYR A 221 -15.25 -3.91 -3.43
CA TYR A 221 -14.63 -4.72 -2.37
C TYR A 221 -15.63 -5.10 -1.28
N ARG A 222 -16.51 -4.18 -0.87
CA ARG A 222 -17.61 -4.51 0.06
C ARG A 222 -18.43 -5.69 -0.43
N ASP A 223 -18.88 -5.64 -1.68
CA ASP A 223 -19.75 -6.67 -2.23
C ASP A 223 -18.99 -8.00 -2.44
N LEU A 224 -17.71 -7.95 -2.81
CA LEU A 224 -16.83 -9.11 -2.88
C LEU A 224 -16.69 -9.79 -1.51
N PHE A 225 -16.37 -9.03 -0.46
CA PHE A 225 -16.26 -9.56 0.90
C PHE A 225 -17.58 -10.15 1.40
N ALA A 226 -18.70 -9.50 1.11
CA ALA A 226 -20.03 -10.01 1.47
C ALA A 226 -20.35 -11.32 0.74
N ALA A 227 -20.03 -11.42 -0.54
CA ALA A 227 -20.20 -12.66 -1.31
C ALA A 227 -19.32 -13.78 -0.74
N SER A 228 -18.06 -13.50 -0.43
CA SER A 228 -17.17 -14.46 0.21
C SER A 228 -17.67 -14.95 1.57
N GLN A 229 -18.21 -14.07 2.41
CA GLN A 229 -18.80 -14.47 3.71
C GLN A 229 -20.09 -15.30 3.55
N ALA A 230 -20.86 -15.04 2.50
CA ALA A 230 -22.07 -15.82 2.20
C ALA A 230 -21.73 -17.23 1.70
N GLU A 231 -20.65 -17.39 0.94
CA GLU A 231 -20.25 -18.67 0.35
C GLU A 231 -19.34 -19.53 1.23
N LEU A 232 -18.48 -18.92 2.06
CA LEU A 232 -17.48 -19.61 2.86
C LEU A 232 -17.93 -19.74 4.33
N PRO A 233 -18.32 -20.95 4.80
CA PRO A 233 -18.94 -21.10 6.13
C PRO A 233 -18.07 -20.62 7.30
N TRP A 234 -16.75 -20.78 7.22
CA TRP A 234 -15.81 -20.34 8.26
C TRP A 234 -15.71 -18.82 8.37
N LEU A 235 -16.11 -18.07 7.35
CA LEU A 235 -16.09 -16.60 7.36
C LEU A 235 -17.35 -15.95 7.93
N LYS A 236 -18.39 -16.74 8.23
CA LYS A 236 -19.70 -16.23 8.68
C LYS A 236 -19.60 -15.26 9.86
N ASN A 237 -18.71 -15.55 10.81
CA ASN A 237 -18.48 -14.73 12.00
C ASN A 237 -17.08 -14.09 12.01
N ALA A 238 -16.32 -14.22 10.92
CA ALA A 238 -14.97 -13.68 10.84
C ALA A 238 -15.01 -12.14 10.76
N THR A 239 -14.07 -11.49 11.44
CA THR A 239 -13.92 -10.04 11.36
C THR A 239 -13.06 -9.70 10.14
N ILE A 240 -13.70 -9.19 9.09
CA ILE A 240 -13.01 -8.67 7.91
C ILE A 240 -12.96 -7.13 8.00
N ARG A 241 -11.80 -6.53 7.76
CA ARG A 241 -11.63 -5.07 7.67
C ARG A 241 -10.72 -4.66 6.51
N GLY A 242 -10.96 -3.48 5.95
CA GLY A 242 -10.17 -2.87 4.89
C GLY A 242 -9.73 -1.46 5.26
N ILE A 243 -8.48 -1.15 4.93
CA ILE A 243 -7.89 0.18 5.00
C ILE A 243 -7.56 0.62 3.56
N HIS A 244 -8.07 1.78 3.16
CA HIS A 244 -7.83 2.31 1.80
C HIS A 244 -6.49 3.04 1.74
N LEU A 245 -5.67 2.75 0.75
CA LEU A 245 -4.49 3.57 0.46
C LEU A 245 -4.97 4.81 -0.31
N ILE A 246 -4.84 5.99 0.29
CA ILE A 246 -5.13 7.24 -0.40
C ILE A 246 -3.90 7.64 -1.20
N GLU A 247 -3.79 6.99 -2.36
CA GLU A 247 -2.61 7.03 -3.22
C GLU A 247 -2.93 7.31 -4.70
N SER A 248 -4.16 7.74 -4.98
CA SER A 248 -4.57 8.25 -6.27
C SER A 248 -5.14 9.66 -6.10
N LEU A 249 -4.95 10.52 -7.11
CA LEU A 249 -5.51 11.87 -7.07
C LEU A 249 -7.05 11.87 -6.92
N PRO A 250 -7.83 11.04 -7.65
CA PRO A 250 -9.27 10.96 -7.44
C PRO A 250 -9.69 10.53 -6.01
N ALA A 251 -8.94 9.64 -5.35
CA ALA A 251 -9.26 9.18 -4.00
C ALA A 251 -9.10 10.28 -2.94
N VAL A 252 -8.18 11.23 -3.15
CA VAL A 252 -8.00 12.39 -2.26
C VAL A 252 -9.31 13.17 -2.07
N TYR A 253 -10.15 13.20 -3.10
CA TYR A 253 -11.41 13.95 -3.09
C TYR A 253 -12.60 13.15 -2.53
N GLN A 254 -12.45 11.84 -2.35
CA GLN A 254 -13.55 10.89 -2.07
C GLN A 254 -13.31 10.05 -0.79
N MET A 255 -12.42 10.49 0.10
CA MET A 255 -12.03 9.69 1.28
C MET A 255 -13.22 9.29 2.19
N GLU A 256 -14.17 10.19 2.44
CA GLU A 256 -15.37 9.89 3.25
C GLU A 256 -16.31 8.94 2.50
N GLU A 257 -16.51 9.17 1.20
CA GLU A 257 -17.32 8.34 0.32
C GLU A 257 -16.77 6.93 0.19
N MET A 258 -15.45 6.75 0.17
CA MET A 258 -14.79 5.44 0.12
C MET A 258 -14.97 4.67 1.42
N LEU A 259 -14.77 5.32 2.58
CA LEU A 259 -15.07 4.70 3.88
C LEU A 259 -16.55 4.29 3.97
N HIS A 260 -17.46 5.18 3.60
CA HIS A 260 -18.89 4.89 3.61
C HIS A 260 -19.26 3.76 2.63
N ALA A 261 -18.67 3.75 1.44
CA ALA A 261 -18.94 2.74 0.41
C ALA A 261 -18.44 1.35 0.79
N LEU A 262 -17.30 1.25 1.49
CA LEU A 262 -16.79 -0.02 2.03
C LEU A 262 -17.66 -0.55 3.19
N GLY A 263 -18.39 0.33 3.88
CA GLY A 263 -19.47 -0.01 4.80
C GLY A 263 -19.01 -0.86 5.99
N PRO A 264 -19.56 -2.09 6.20
CA PRO A 264 -19.25 -2.93 7.37
C PRO A 264 -17.79 -3.39 7.45
N TYR A 265 -17.03 -3.23 6.36
CA TYR A 265 -15.62 -3.60 6.29
C TYR A 265 -14.67 -2.41 6.47
N ALA A 266 -15.16 -1.17 6.57
CA ALA A 266 -14.29 -0.01 6.69
C ALA A 266 -13.56 0.03 8.04
N ALA A 267 -12.25 0.27 8.03
CA ALA A 267 -11.46 0.47 9.24
C ALA A 267 -10.59 1.75 9.23
N GLY A 268 -10.10 2.20 8.08
CA GLY A 268 -9.12 3.27 8.08
C GLY A 268 -8.71 3.77 6.70
N LEU A 269 -7.76 4.71 6.71
CA LEU A 269 -7.08 5.25 5.54
C LEU A 269 -5.56 5.24 5.78
N ASN A 270 -4.78 4.99 4.73
CA ASN A 270 -3.32 5.07 4.72
C ASN A 270 -2.85 6.21 3.80
N ALA A 271 -1.80 6.92 4.22
CA ALA A 271 -1.17 7.98 3.45
C ALA A 271 0.05 7.47 2.67
N ALA A 272 -0.03 7.43 1.34
CA ALA A 272 1.07 7.00 0.48
C ALA A 272 1.75 8.19 -0.23
N ARG A 273 3.09 8.14 -0.34
CA ARG A 273 3.89 9.23 -0.93
C ARG A 273 4.08 9.10 -2.44
N TRP A 274 4.61 7.96 -2.91
CA TRP A 274 5.08 7.85 -4.30
C TRP A 274 3.94 7.66 -5.29
N ASP A 275 3.03 6.74 -5.01
CA ASP A 275 1.86 6.52 -5.86
C ASP A 275 0.96 7.75 -5.96
N LEU A 276 0.74 8.46 -4.85
CA LEU A 276 -0.05 9.71 -4.88
C LEU A 276 0.57 10.72 -5.85
N LYS A 277 1.89 10.93 -5.79
CA LYS A 277 2.58 11.84 -6.70
C LYS A 277 2.50 11.32 -8.13
N ALA A 278 2.76 10.04 -8.37
CA ALA A 278 2.66 9.45 -9.70
C ALA A 278 1.26 9.62 -10.31
N SER A 279 0.21 9.39 -9.52
CA SER A 279 -1.17 9.63 -9.93
C SER A 279 -1.42 11.11 -10.23
N ILE A 280 -0.92 12.05 -9.43
CA ILE A 280 -1.03 13.48 -9.77
C ILE A 280 -0.38 13.76 -11.14
N PHE A 281 0.83 13.23 -11.40
CA PHE A 281 1.48 13.38 -12.70
C PHE A 281 0.65 12.85 -13.85
N GLU A 282 -0.02 11.71 -13.71
CA GLU A 282 -0.88 11.15 -14.76
C GLU A 282 -1.99 12.13 -15.14
N PHE A 283 -2.60 12.80 -14.16
CA PHE A 283 -3.70 13.74 -14.38
C PHE A 283 -3.26 15.11 -14.91
N VAL A 284 -2.03 15.55 -14.57
CA VAL A 284 -1.48 16.83 -15.03
C VAL A 284 -0.47 16.68 -16.18
N MET A 285 -0.30 15.46 -16.71
CA MET A 285 0.72 15.13 -17.73
C MET A 285 0.64 16.03 -18.96
N ALA A 286 -0.57 16.39 -19.39
CA ALA A 286 -0.79 17.20 -20.58
C ALA A 286 -0.60 18.71 -20.36
N ASP A 287 -0.54 19.20 -19.12
CA ASP A 287 -0.47 20.63 -18.83
C ASP A 287 0.98 21.14 -18.76
N PRO A 288 1.43 22.01 -19.68
CA PRO A 288 2.79 22.55 -19.68
C PRO A 288 3.07 23.49 -18.50
N LYS A 289 2.03 23.99 -17.80
CA LYS A 289 2.19 24.80 -16.60
C LYS A 289 2.42 23.96 -15.35
N SER A 290 2.21 22.64 -15.43
CA SER A 290 2.27 21.71 -14.29
C SER A 290 3.54 20.86 -14.25
N VAL A 291 4.66 21.36 -14.78
CA VAL A 291 5.96 20.66 -14.75
C VAL A 291 6.58 20.78 -13.36
N TRP A 292 6.79 19.64 -12.70
CA TRP A 292 7.29 19.60 -11.32
C TRP A 292 8.83 19.58 -11.22
N PRO A 293 9.38 20.06 -10.08
CA PRO A 293 10.81 19.97 -9.76
C PRO A 293 11.21 18.53 -9.44
N ASP A 294 12.50 18.31 -9.12
CA ASP A 294 13.04 17.00 -8.76
C ASP A 294 12.24 16.34 -7.61
N ARG A 295 11.88 15.05 -7.77
CA ARG A 295 10.91 14.36 -6.87
C ARG A 295 11.30 14.32 -5.39
N PHE A 296 12.60 14.37 -5.08
CA PHE A 296 13.09 14.37 -3.70
C PHE A 296 12.98 15.75 -3.04
N GLY A 297 12.95 16.84 -3.82
CA GLY A 297 12.70 18.20 -3.31
C GLY A 297 11.23 18.47 -2.98
N VAL A 298 10.31 17.66 -3.53
CA VAL A 298 8.89 17.70 -3.19
C VAL A 298 8.63 16.84 -1.95
N ASP A 299 8.90 17.36 -0.76
CA ASP A 299 8.67 16.65 0.50
C ASP A 299 7.25 16.87 1.05
N ILE A 300 6.68 15.86 1.72
CA ILE A 300 5.32 15.93 2.29
C ILE A 300 5.21 17.06 3.31
N LYS A 301 6.21 17.24 4.17
CA LYS A 301 6.15 18.17 5.32
C LYS A 301 6.25 19.62 4.88
N THR A 302 7.01 19.89 3.81
CA THR A 302 7.33 21.23 3.33
C THR A 302 6.50 21.67 2.13
N THR A 303 5.76 20.75 1.48
CA THR A 303 4.86 21.07 0.37
C THR A 303 3.43 21.23 0.91
N PRO A 304 2.87 22.46 1.01
CA PRO A 304 1.65 22.72 1.77
C PRO A 304 0.44 21.88 1.38
N PHE A 305 0.18 21.71 0.08
CA PHE A 305 -0.98 20.94 -0.37
C PHE A 305 -0.85 19.44 -0.07
N LEU A 306 0.36 18.87 -0.14
CA LEU A 306 0.60 17.47 0.22
C LEU A 306 0.44 17.26 1.73
N ALA A 307 0.97 18.16 2.54
CA ALA A 307 0.75 18.16 3.99
C ALA A 307 -0.74 18.26 4.33
N ASN A 308 -1.51 19.09 3.61
CA ASN A 308 -2.95 19.20 3.79
C ASN A 308 -3.70 17.92 3.41
N ILE A 309 -3.30 17.21 2.36
CA ILE A 309 -3.91 15.90 2.02
C ILE A 309 -3.75 14.92 3.19
N PHE A 310 -2.55 14.84 3.77
CA PHE A 310 -2.26 13.96 4.90
C PHE A 310 -3.05 14.36 6.15
N ARG A 311 -3.11 15.66 6.47
CA ARG A 311 -3.92 16.17 7.59
C ARG A 311 -5.42 15.97 7.36
N ARG A 312 -5.90 16.13 6.14
CA ARG A 312 -7.30 15.88 5.77
C ARG A 312 -7.66 14.41 5.97
N LEU A 313 -6.78 13.50 5.57
CA LEU A 313 -6.95 12.06 5.83
C LEU A 313 -7.10 11.79 7.33
N VAL A 314 -6.20 12.33 8.16
CA VAL A 314 -6.31 12.20 9.62
C VAL A 314 -7.63 12.78 10.12
N ALA A 315 -8.00 13.99 9.69
CA ALA A 315 -9.24 14.64 10.10
C ALA A 315 -10.48 13.80 9.79
N ILE A 316 -10.52 13.19 8.60
CA ILE A 316 -11.61 12.31 8.17
C ILE A 316 -11.62 11.03 9.02
N CYS A 317 -10.47 10.41 9.26
CA CYS A 317 -10.39 9.23 10.13
C CYS A 317 -10.90 9.54 11.55
N LEU A 318 -10.46 10.65 12.14
CA LEU A 318 -10.91 11.09 13.47
C LEU A 318 -12.41 11.37 13.51
N LYS A 319 -12.95 12.05 12.49
CA LYS A 319 -14.37 12.36 12.35
C LYS A 319 -15.23 11.10 12.23
N ARG A 320 -14.73 10.08 11.53
CA ARG A 320 -15.47 8.86 11.16
C ARG A 320 -15.13 7.64 12.00
N GLY A 321 -14.31 7.78 13.05
CA GLY A 321 -13.95 6.68 13.96
C GLY A 321 -13.04 5.64 13.30
N ALA A 322 -12.39 6.02 12.21
CA ALA A 322 -11.48 5.18 11.45
C ALA A 322 -10.02 5.44 11.88
N VAL A 323 -9.10 4.54 11.51
CA VAL A 323 -7.69 4.67 11.88
C VAL A 323 -6.87 5.35 10.77
N PRO A 324 -6.08 6.40 11.11
CA PRO A 324 -5.16 7.03 10.17
C PRO A 324 -3.76 6.38 10.25
N ILE A 325 -3.28 5.88 9.10
CA ILE A 325 -1.96 5.25 8.97
C ILE A 325 -1.03 6.11 8.11
N GLY A 326 0.18 6.36 8.62
CA GLY A 326 1.23 7.16 7.98
C GLY A 326 1.97 6.41 6.89
N GLY A 327 2.96 7.08 6.28
CA GLY A 327 3.68 6.60 5.12
C GLY A 327 4.91 5.74 5.41
N MET A 328 5.67 5.45 4.37
CA MET A 328 6.81 4.54 4.40
C MET A 328 8.14 5.17 4.83
N ALA A 329 8.89 4.49 5.70
CA ALA A 329 10.33 4.65 5.88
C ALA A 329 11.10 3.60 5.08
N THR A 330 11.82 4.01 4.03
CA THR A 330 12.44 3.10 3.05
C THR A 330 13.95 2.88 3.21
N ALA A 331 14.63 3.57 4.14
CA ALA A 331 16.09 3.46 4.24
C ALA A 331 16.52 2.02 4.59
N LEU A 332 17.59 1.55 3.95
CA LEU A 332 18.20 0.26 4.21
C LEU A 332 19.42 0.41 5.13
N PRO A 333 19.74 -0.61 5.95
CA PRO A 333 20.94 -0.60 6.76
C PRO A 333 22.20 -0.62 5.90
N ASN A 334 23.27 -0.03 6.42
CA ASN A 334 24.57 0.06 5.77
C ASN A 334 25.67 -0.44 6.73
N PRO A 335 26.78 -1.03 6.22
CA PRO A 335 27.94 -1.33 7.07
C PRO A 335 28.56 -0.10 7.75
N ASP A 336 28.43 1.09 7.14
CA ASP A 336 28.86 2.36 7.74
C ASP A 336 27.87 2.80 8.85
N PRO A 337 28.31 2.86 10.13
CA PRO A 337 27.45 3.29 11.23
C PRO A 337 26.91 4.71 11.09
N GLU A 338 27.65 5.60 10.41
CA GLU A 338 27.25 6.99 10.23
C GLU A 338 26.06 7.11 9.25
N VAL A 339 26.04 6.29 8.19
CA VAL A 339 24.89 6.20 7.27
C VAL A 339 23.65 5.75 8.03
N ASN A 340 23.78 4.75 8.92
CA ASN A 340 22.67 4.27 9.75
C ASN A 340 22.18 5.33 10.74
N ARG A 341 23.10 6.10 11.35
CA ARG A 341 22.77 7.19 12.27
C ARG A 341 21.95 8.27 11.56
N VAL A 342 22.43 8.76 10.42
CA VAL A 342 21.74 9.79 9.61
C VAL A 342 20.37 9.29 9.12
N ALA A 343 20.29 8.05 8.64
CA ALA A 343 19.03 7.44 8.24
C ALA A 343 18.03 7.34 9.41
N GLY A 344 18.50 6.88 10.58
CA GLY A 344 17.69 6.75 11.78
C GLY A 344 17.15 8.10 12.29
N GLU A 345 17.98 9.15 12.26
CA GLU A 345 17.56 10.52 12.62
C GLU A 345 16.50 11.06 11.65
N ALA A 346 16.69 10.87 10.35
CA ALA A 346 15.73 11.29 9.34
C ALA A 346 14.39 10.55 9.49
N ILE A 347 14.41 9.23 9.72
CA ILE A 347 13.22 8.42 9.99
C ILE A 347 12.52 8.93 11.25
N ARG A 348 13.24 9.09 12.35
CA ARG A 348 12.66 9.56 13.62
C ARG A 348 11.99 10.92 13.46
N ALA A 349 12.65 11.87 12.81
CA ALA A 349 12.09 13.21 12.58
C ALA A 349 10.82 13.16 11.71
N ASP A 350 10.78 12.28 10.70
CA ASP A 350 9.59 12.06 9.88
C ASP A 350 8.43 11.46 10.69
N LYS A 351 8.70 10.42 11.49
CA LYS A 351 7.67 9.75 12.30
C LYS A 351 7.17 10.58 13.47
N ILE A 352 8.01 11.46 14.04
CA ILE A 352 7.56 12.48 14.99
C ILE A 352 6.53 13.41 14.34
N TRP A 353 6.79 13.88 13.11
CA TRP A 353 5.87 14.76 12.41
C TRP A 353 4.53 14.05 12.13
N GLU A 354 4.56 12.80 11.64
CA GLU A 354 3.35 11.99 11.40
C GLU A 354 2.55 11.78 12.69
N ALA A 355 3.19 11.35 13.77
CA ALA A 355 2.54 11.18 15.07
C ALA A 355 1.86 12.49 15.53
N GLN A 356 2.55 13.62 15.42
CA GLN A 356 2.01 14.94 15.76
C GLN A 356 0.84 15.39 14.87
N GLN A 357 0.73 14.88 13.63
CA GLN A 357 -0.45 15.13 12.79
C GLN A 357 -1.66 14.28 13.23
N GLY A 358 -1.48 13.26 14.06
CA GLY A 358 -2.52 12.38 14.57
C GLY A 358 -2.58 10.99 13.92
N PHE A 359 -1.58 10.62 13.12
CA PHE A 359 -1.40 9.23 12.69
C PHE A 359 -1.09 8.34 13.91
N ILE A 360 -1.62 7.11 13.93
CA ILE A 360 -1.42 6.19 15.06
C ILE A 360 -0.26 5.23 14.84
N ARG A 361 0.07 4.95 13.59
CA ARG A 361 1.23 4.15 13.17
C ARG A 361 1.59 4.51 11.73
N ALA A 362 2.69 3.97 11.24
CA ALA A 362 3.16 4.15 9.86
C ALA A 362 3.84 2.89 9.35
N TRP A 363 4.55 2.98 8.22
CA TRP A 363 5.24 1.84 7.60
C TRP A 363 6.77 1.94 7.65
N VAL A 364 7.41 0.77 7.66
CA VAL A 364 8.85 0.60 7.50
C VAL A 364 9.14 -0.54 6.52
N ALA A 365 10.16 -0.38 5.67
CA ALA A 365 10.52 -1.39 4.67
C ALA A 365 11.58 -2.39 5.15
N HIS A 366 12.16 -2.17 6.34
CA HIS A 366 13.27 -2.99 6.83
C HIS A 366 13.27 -3.14 8.37
N ILE A 367 13.52 -4.37 8.84
CA ILE A 367 13.53 -4.75 10.26
C ILE A 367 14.46 -3.92 11.14
N PHE A 368 15.52 -3.37 10.55
CA PHE A 368 16.55 -2.58 11.25
C PHE A 368 16.00 -1.26 11.83
N HIS A 369 14.95 -0.70 11.23
CA HIS A 369 14.40 0.60 11.63
C HIS A 369 13.06 0.51 12.37
N MET A 370 12.56 -0.69 12.67
CA MET A 370 11.25 -0.90 13.32
C MET A 370 11.09 -0.05 14.59
N LYS A 371 12.01 -0.21 15.54
CA LYS A 371 11.98 0.52 16.81
C LYS A 371 12.05 2.02 16.63
N THR A 372 13.04 2.48 15.86
CA THR A 372 13.24 3.91 15.58
C THR A 372 12.01 4.55 14.94
N ALA A 373 11.30 3.82 14.08
CA ALA A 373 10.09 4.29 13.42
C ALA A 373 8.83 4.17 14.29
N ALA A 374 8.73 3.15 15.16
CA ALA A 374 7.56 2.91 16.01
C ALA A 374 7.51 3.84 17.23
N GLN A 375 8.65 4.15 17.83
CA GLN A 375 8.74 4.85 19.11
C GLN A 375 7.98 6.19 19.15
N PRO A 376 8.05 7.07 18.12
CA PRO A 376 7.33 8.35 18.15
C PRO A 376 5.81 8.22 18.34
N PHE A 377 5.20 7.18 17.77
CA PHE A 377 3.77 6.92 17.92
C PHE A 377 3.43 6.38 19.31
N LYS A 378 4.25 5.44 19.81
CA LYS A 378 4.10 4.83 21.14
C LYS A 378 4.26 5.88 22.25
N ASP A 379 5.30 6.71 22.16
CA ASP A 379 5.59 7.77 23.13
C ASP A 379 4.47 8.81 23.17
N LEU A 380 4.01 9.27 22.00
CA LEU A 380 2.95 10.26 21.93
C LEU A 380 1.66 9.70 22.56
N ARG A 381 1.29 8.45 22.27
CA ARG A 381 0.12 7.81 22.87
C ARG A 381 0.28 7.62 24.39
N ALA A 382 1.46 7.20 24.84
CA ALA A 382 1.77 7.00 26.26
C ALA A 382 1.75 8.31 27.07
N SER A 383 2.06 9.45 26.45
CA SER A 383 1.97 10.77 27.08
C SER A 383 0.55 11.22 27.43
N GLY A 384 -0.47 10.47 27.00
CA GLY A 384 -1.88 10.85 27.16
C GLY A 384 -2.36 11.89 26.13
N TRP A 385 -1.53 12.21 25.13
CA TRP A 385 -1.91 13.11 24.04
C TRP A 385 -3.18 12.63 23.33
N LYS A 386 -4.05 13.58 22.98
CA LYS A 386 -5.28 13.33 22.22
C LYS A 386 -5.42 14.35 21.08
N PRO A 387 -5.93 13.94 19.90
CA PRO A 387 -6.25 14.88 18.84
C PRO A 387 -7.24 15.94 19.29
N THR A 388 -7.06 17.16 18.81
CA THR A 388 -7.99 18.27 19.12
C THR A 388 -9.21 18.25 18.19
N PRO A 389 -10.35 18.87 18.57
CA PRO A 389 -11.49 19.04 17.66
C PRO A 389 -11.12 19.74 16.35
N LYS A 390 -10.13 20.64 16.38
CA LYS A 390 -9.61 21.31 15.18
C LYS A 390 -8.95 20.32 14.20
N MET A 391 -8.22 19.32 14.73
CA MET A 391 -7.61 18.27 13.91
C MET A 391 -8.66 17.35 13.28
N ALA A 392 -9.81 17.17 13.92
CA ALA A 392 -10.89 16.32 13.42
C ALA A 392 -11.80 17.01 12.39
N ASN A 393 -11.54 18.27 12.00
CA ASN A 393 -12.32 18.98 11.00
C ASN A 393 -11.60 18.99 9.62
N PRO A 394 -12.10 18.22 8.62
CA PRO A 394 -11.48 18.17 7.29
C PRO A 394 -11.42 19.52 6.57
N ASP A 395 -12.32 20.45 6.86
CA ASP A 395 -12.39 21.76 6.17
C ASP A 395 -11.20 22.67 6.52
N ASN A 396 -10.47 22.37 7.61
CA ASN A 396 -9.21 23.04 7.93
C ASN A 396 -8.06 22.68 6.96
N TYR A 397 -8.26 21.67 6.12
CA TYR A 397 -7.24 21.09 5.25
C TYR A 397 -7.77 21.00 3.80
N PRO A 398 -7.87 22.13 3.09
CA PRO A 398 -8.37 22.15 1.72
C PRO A 398 -7.38 21.46 0.78
N VAL A 399 -7.92 20.70 -0.18
CA VAL A 399 -7.14 20.04 -1.24
C VAL A 399 -7.06 20.96 -2.44
N LYS A 400 -5.89 21.54 -2.67
CA LYS A 400 -5.59 22.37 -3.85
C LYS A 400 -4.28 21.91 -4.45
N ILE A 401 -4.34 21.17 -5.54
CA ILE A 401 -3.12 20.70 -6.21
C ILE A 401 -2.41 21.90 -6.84
N GLU A 402 -1.13 22.06 -6.52
CA GLU A 402 -0.28 23.15 -7.00
C GLU A 402 1.03 22.59 -7.55
N VAL A 403 1.76 23.41 -8.28
CA VAL A 403 3.10 23.06 -8.77
C VAL A 403 4.11 23.37 -7.66
N PRO A 404 4.82 22.36 -7.12
CA PRO A 404 5.80 22.61 -6.07
C PRO A 404 6.94 23.50 -6.56
N ALA A 405 7.46 24.35 -5.68
CA ALA A 405 8.70 25.08 -5.95
C ALA A 405 9.92 24.16 -5.83
N GLY A 406 10.92 24.39 -6.68
CA GLY A 406 12.21 23.68 -6.62
C GLY A 406 12.90 23.65 -7.98
N PRO A 407 14.13 23.13 -8.04
CA PRO A 407 14.88 23.04 -9.29
C PRO A 407 14.47 21.81 -10.10
N ILE A 408 14.56 21.95 -11.42
CA ILE A 408 14.61 20.85 -12.38
C ILE A 408 16.09 20.64 -12.72
N THR A 409 16.69 19.55 -12.27
CA THR A 409 18.12 19.32 -12.52
C THR A 409 18.35 18.15 -13.48
N LEU A 410 19.47 18.22 -14.22
CA LEU A 410 19.94 17.08 -15.01
C LEU A 410 20.21 15.87 -14.11
N GLU A 411 20.74 16.11 -12.90
CA GLU A 411 21.06 15.07 -11.94
C GLU A 411 19.79 14.36 -11.42
N GLY A 412 18.72 15.10 -11.13
CA GLY A 412 17.43 14.53 -10.75
C GLY A 412 16.84 13.64 -11.84
N THR A 413 16.98 14.02 -13.11
CA THR A 413 16.59 13.16 -14.25
C THR A 413 17.46 11.89 -14.32
N ARG A 414 18.79 12.02 -14.15
CA ARG A 414 19.71 10.86 -14.13
C ARG A 414 19.40 9.90 -12.99
N ARG A 415 19.08 10.44 -11.81
CA ARG A 415 18.68 9.67 -10.63
C ARG A 415 17.41 8.87 -10.88
N ASN A 416 16.41 9.46 -11.54
CA ASN A 416 15.19 8.74 -11.94
C ASN A 416 15.50 7.65 -12.98
N ALA A 417 16.33 7.95 -13.98
CA ALA A 417 16.70 6.98 -15.02
C ALA A 417 17.46 5.78 -14.43
N ARG A 418 18.43 6.02 -13.54
CA ARG A 418 19.15 4.97 -12.81
C ARG A 418 18.17 4.09 -12.04
N MET A 419 17.29 4.71 -11.24
CA MET A 419 16.33 3.96 -10.44
C MET A 419 15.43 3.10 -11.32
N VAL A 420 14.87 3.63 -12.42
CA VAL A 420 14.02 2.84 -13.33
C VAL A 420 14.77 1.65 -13.92
N ILE A 421 15.99 1.84 -14.42
CA ILE A 421 16.80 0.77 -15.01
C ILE A 421 17.10 -0.32 -13.99
N GLU A 422 17.59 0.08 -12.80
CA GLU A 422 17.93 -0.87 -11.75
C GLU A 422 16.68 -1.58 -11.21
N TYR A 423 15.58 -0.86 -11.02
CA TYR A 423 14.34 -1.45 -10.52
C TYR A 423 13.76 -2.47 -11.51
N VAL A 424 13.64 -2.10 -12.79
CA VAL A 424 13.10 -2.99 -13.83
C VAL A 424 13.98 -4.24 -14.01
N GLU A 425 15.30 -4.12 -13.92
CA GLU A 425 16.19 -5.28 -13.93
C GLU A 425 15.86 -6.25 -12.79
N GLY A 426 15.66 -5.74 -11.56
CA GLY A 426 15.28 -6.59 -10.44
C GLY A 426 13.90 -7.22 -10.63
N TRP A 427 12.93 -6.42 -11.05
CA TRP A 427 11.54 -6.85 -11.21
C TRP A 427 11.42 -7.97 -12.28
N LEU A 428 12.10 -7.82 -13.42
CA LEU A 428 12.18 -8.86 -14.45
C LEU A 428 12.85 -10.15 -13.97
N ASN A 429 13.74 -10.05 -12.97
CA ASN A 429 14.38 -11.18 -12.28
C ASN A 429 13.60 -11.65 -11.05
N GLY A 430 12.31 -11.28 -10.93
CA GLY A 430 11.42 -11.73 -9.87
C GLY A 430 11.64 -11.05 -8.51
N ARG A 431 12.27 -9.88 -8.48
CA ARG A 431 12.51 -9.09 -7.26
C ARG A 431 11.75 -7.76 -7.35
N GLY A 432 10.50 -7.75 -6.86
CA GLY A 432 9.66 -6.55 -6.83
C GLY A 432 10.02 -5.54 -5.73
N ALA A 433 10.75 -5.97 -4.70
CA ALA A 433 11.36 -5.13 -3.68
C ALA A 433 12.87 -5.10 -3.89
N LYS A 434 13.45 -3.95 -4.21
CA LYS A 434 14.88 -3.84 -4.53
C LYS A 434 15.55 -2.69 -3.80
N GLY A 435 16.67 -3.00 -3.13
CA GLY A 435 17.57 -1.99 -2.59
C GLY A 435 18.33 -1.27 -3.71
N ILE A 436 18.16 0.05 -3.81
CA ILE A 436 18.77 0.88 -4.85
C ILE A 436 19.46 2.08 -4.19
N ASP A 437 20.77 2.21 -4.41
CA ASP A 437 21.51 3.45 -4.15
C ASP A 437 21.45 4.32 -5.42
N SER A 438 20.40 5.13 -5.49
CA SER A 438 20.19 6.05 -6.62
C SER A 438 21.22 7.19 -6.70
N LEU A 439 22.06 7.36 -5.67
CA LEU A 439 23.14 8.34 -5.59
C LEU A 439 24.53 7.67 -5.58
N ALA A 440 24.62 6.40 -5.96
CA ALA A 440 25.88 5.66 -5.98
C ALA A 440 26.99 6.42 -6.74
N GLY A 441 28.14 6.57 -6.10
CA GLY A 441 29.30 7.31 -6.61
C GLY A 441 29.21 8.84 -6.47
N LYS A 442 28.17 9.37 -5.81
CA LYS A 442 28.06 10.79 -5.45
C LYS A 442 28.58 11.03 -4.03
N PRO A 443 29.26 12.16 -3.77
CA PRO A 443 29.70 12.51 -2.43
C PRO A 443 28.50 12.74 -1.51
N GLY A 444 28.68 12.48 -0.22
CA GLY A 444 27.67 12.67 0.81
C GLY A 444 27.26 11.35 1.48
N ILE A 445 26.45 11.48 2.53
CA ILE A 445 26.00 10.37 3.37
C ILE A 445 24.54 10.09 3.00
N HIS A 446 24.31 8.99 2.29
CA HIS A 446 22.98 8.61 1.84
C HIS A 446 22.82 7.08 1.91
N PRO A 447 21.70 6.57 2.44
CA PRO A 447 21.43 5.14 2.43
C PRO A 447 20.86 4.72 1.07
N ALA A 448 21.09 3.46 0.71
CA ALA A 448 20.24 2.80 -0.28
C ALA A 448 18.80 2.77 0.23
N LEU A 449 17.84 2.84 -0.69
CA LEU A 449 16.42 2.79 -0.36
C LEU A 449 15.83 1.47 -0.84
N MET A 450 14.89 0.90 -0.09
CA MET A 450 14.02 -0.15 -0.59
C MET A 450 13.01 0.49 -1.54
N GLU A 451 13.09 0.14 -2.82
CA GLU A 451 12.23 0.66 -3.88
C GLU A 451 11.26 -0.43 -4.38
N ASP A 452 10.06 0.00 -4.76
CA ASP A 452 8.98 -0.81 -5.32
C ASP A 452 8.43 -0.18 -6.63
N LEU A 453 7.35 -0.74 -7.17
CA LEU A 453 6.74 -0.27 -8.42
C LEU A 453 6.31 1.20 -8.35
N ALA A 454 5.87 1.72 -7.19
CA ALA A 454 5.47 3.11 -7.03
C ALA A 454 6.64 4.08 -7.29
N THR A 455 7.84 3.75 -6.84
CA THR A 455 9.04 4.55 -7.16
C THR A 455 9.33 4.53 -8.67
N GLY A 456 9.20 3.34 -9.28
CA GLY A 456 9.21 3.11 -10.74
C GLY A 456 8.27 4.05 -11.49
N ARG A 457 6.98 3.97 -11.15
CA ARG A 457 5.87 4.74 -11.72
C ARG A 457 6.13 6.24 -11.64
N MET A 458 6.52 6.75 -10.46
CA MET A 458 6.83 8.18 -10.26
C MET A 458 8.02 8.64 -11.12
N SER A 459 9.06 7.82 -11.24
CA SER A 459 10.27 8.20 -11.99
C SER A 459 10.03 8.22 -13.49
N VAL A 460 9.27 7.25 -14.02
CA VAL A 460 8.79 7.27 -15.40
C VAL A 460 7.92 8.49 -15.66
N ALA A 461 6.97 8.78 -14.77
CA ALA A 461 6.07 9.93 -14.92
C ALA A 461 6.82 11.27 -14.97
N GLN A 462 7.81 11.46 -14.09
CA GLN A 462 8.63 12.68 -14.09
C GLN A 462 9.49 12.83 -15.36
N ILE A 463 10.11 11.75 -15.83
CA ILE A 463 10.88 11.76 -17.08
C ILE A 463 9.96 12.06 -18.26
N ALA A 464 8.80 11.38 -18.36
CA ALA A 464 7.84 11.56 -19.43
C ALA A 464 7.32 13.00 -19.52
N GLN A 465 6.95 13.59 -18.37
CA GLN A 465 6.49 14.97 -18.32
C GLN A 465 7.58 15.95 -18.79
N ARG A 466 8.83 15.76 -18.34
CA ARG A 466 9.96 16.60 -18.76
C ARG A 466 10.22 16.52 -20.26
N ILE A 467 10.18 15.32 -20.84
CA ILE A 467 10.34 15.11 -22.29
C ILE A 467 9.19 15.79 -23.05
N ARG A 468 7.95 15.52 -22.64
CA ARG A 468 6.74 16.04 -23.30
C ARG A 468 6.74 17.56 -23.39
N HIS A 469 7.12 18.24 -22.31
CA HIS A 469 7.09 19.70 -22.22
C HIS A 469 8.43 20.37 -22.52
N ARG A 470 9.44 19.61 -22.95
CA ARG A 470 10.80 20.11 -23.22
C ARG A 470 11.34 20.93 -22.04
N ALA A 471 11.14 20.42 -20.83
CA ALA A 471 11.49 21.10 -19.59
C ALA A 471 12.99 21.46 -19.58
N LYS A 472 13.30 22.71 -19.23
CA LYS A 472 14.67 23.19 -19.11
C LYS A 472 15.18 22.94 -17.71
N THR A 473 16.47 22.62 -17.60
CA THR A 473 17.15 22.62 -16.31
C THR A 473 17.22 24.04 -15.78
N THR A 474 17.00 24.20 -14.48
CA THR A 474 16.92 25.50 -13.78
C THR A 474 17.99 25.65 -12.74
#